data_AF-A0A022R2U3-F1
#
_entry.id   AF-A0A022R2U3-F1
#
_cell.length_a   1.000
_cell.length_b   1.000
_cell.length_c   1.000
_cell.angle_alpha   90.00
_cell.angle_beta   90.00
_cell.angle_gamma   90.00
#
_symmetry.space_group_name_H-M   'P 1'
#
loop_
_entity.id
_entity.type
_entity.pdbx_description
1 polymer ?
#
loop_
_entity_poly.entity_id
_entity_poly.type
_entity_poly.pdbx_seq_one_letter_code
_entity_poly.pdbx_strand_id
1 'polypeptide(L)'
;MEGLNQKSLERVVSQRAFALSSSFPCQICVMGFLCGVCLTSLFLSFSFSPFSPPSMAAANNGGGDSKSILKERERMMYTERSNLTGSNDDRVSLLYDAWSDLLFNKSSTKNGAQFSSINVPNAPHLENCKSTVEISQRLDTRIFNRSFPPWTTWKGNLDELPLSENDEQLQYYRDQIISQGAYPPWITGSDEENYPLTRKVQRDLWLHQHPTNCSDPSVKFLLADWERLPGFGIGAQIAGMCGLLAIAINEKRVLVTGYFNRADHDACKGSSHASWSCYFFPETSGECRGRALELMRDKVAREKGIITVKDNYTSRSIWTGRVPRRWGSPWSIMQPTTEINGSLISRHRKMDRRWWRAQAVRYLMRYQSEYTCNLMNIARHTSFGLEAAKIVLASSFSEHRIVQELDEKSMIERYVWSNEKAWIPRPLLSMHIRMGDKACEMKVVGFEEYMHLAEKVRSRFPHMNTVWLSTEMQDVIDRSKSYLHWKFYYTNVTRQRGNMTMANYESSLGRETSTNYPIVNFLMAAEADFFIGALGSTWCFLIDGMRNTGGKVMSGYLSVNKDRFW
;
A
#
# COMPACT_ATOMS: atom_id res chain seq x y z
N MET A 1 -11.80 -56.44 12.50
CA MET A 1 -10.67 -56.01 11.65
C MET A 1 -10.35 -54.58 12.00
N GLU A 2 -9.13 -54.38 12.50
CA GLU A 2 -8.69 -53.25 13.31
C GLU A 2 -8.55 -51.94 12.53
N GLY A 3 -9.09 -50.87 13.09
CA GLY A 3 -8.69 -49.50 12.80
C GLY A 3 -7.66 -49.03 13.81
N LEU A 4 -6.38 -49.12 13.46
CA LEU A 4 -5.25 -48.59 14.23
C LEU A 4 -4.23 -47.99 13.26
N ASN A 5 -4.13 -46.63 13.20
CA ASN A 5 -2.86 -45.87 13.09
C ASN A 5 -2.93 -44.39 12.66
N GLN A 6 -4.10 -43.72 12.59
CA GLN A 6 -4.09 -42.26 12.32
C GLN A 6 -3.82 -41.40 13.57
N LYS A 7 -4.30 -41.80 14.76
CA LYS A 7 -4.11 -41.02 16.00
C LYS A 7 -2.69 -41.09 16.59
N SER A 8 -1.90 -42.12 16.29
CA SER A 8 -0.52 -42.24 16.78
C SER A 8 0.45 -41.37 15.97
N LEU A 9 0.27 -41.31 14.64
CA LEU A 9 1.04 -40.44 13.75
C LEU A 9 0.83 -38.95 14.06
N GLU A 10 -0.41 -38.51 14.30
CA GLU A 10 -0.69 -37.13 14.72
C GLU A 10 -0.04 -36.79 16.06
N ARG A 11 0.06 -37.76 16.99
CA ARG A 11 0.70 -37.56 18.30
C ARG A 11 2.23 -37.51 18.19
N VAL A 12 2.84 -38.29 17.28
CA VAL A 12 4.30 -38.30 17.06
C VAL A 12 4.76 -37.06 16.28
N VAL A 13 3.97 -36.58 15.31
CA VAL A 13 4.23 -35.30 14.62
C VAL A 13 4.02 -34.11 15.56
N SER A 14 2.99 -34.16 16.42
CA SER A 14 2.74 -33.15 17.47
C SER A 14 3.83 -33.16 18.55
N GLN A 15 4.36 -34.33 18.93
CA GLN A 15 5.47 -34.43 19.89
C GLN A 15 6.81 -33.97 19.29
N ARG A 16 7.09 -34.21 17.99
CA ARG A 16 8.26 -33.61 17.33
C ARG A 16 8.13 -32.10 17.18
N ALA A 17 6.93 -31.57 16.97
CA ALA A 17 6.68 -30.13 16.99
C ALA A 17 6.83 -29.52 18.41
N PHE A 18 6.43 -30.24 19.46
CA PHE A 18 6.60 -29.82 20.87
C PHE A 18 8.06 -29.89 21.34
N ALA A 19 8.83 -30.89 20.89
CA ALA A 19 10.25 -31.04 21.20
C ALA A 19 11.13 -29.99 20.50
N LEU A 20 10.64 -29.37 19.42
CA LEU A 20 11.28 -28.25 18.74
C LEU A 20 10.83 -26.87 19.26
N SER A 21 9.86 -26.81 20.17
CA SER A 21 9.29 -25.56 20.70
C SER A 21 9.54 -25.33 22.20
N SER A 22 10.36 -26.16 22.86
CA SER A 22 10.77 -25.90 24.24
C SER A 22 11.88 -24.85 24.29
N SER A 23 11.54 -23.59 24.02
CA SER A 23 12.35 -22.48 24.47
C SER A 23 11.59 -21.70 25.54
N PHE A 24 12.34 -21.25 26.55
CA PHE A 24 11.89 -20.55 27.74
C PHE A 24 11.39 -19.08 27.56
N PRO A 25 11.26 -18.41 26.37
CA PRO A 25 10.75 -17.05 26.34
C PRO A 25 9.22 -16.94 26.43
N CYS A 26 8.45 -18.03 26.28
CA CYS A 26 6.98 -17.97 26.30
C CYS A 26 6.37 -17.57 27.66
N GLN A 27 7.09 -17.74 28.78
CA GLN A 27 6.62 -17.23 30.08
C GLN A 27 6.87 -15.73 30.26
N ILE A 28 7.80 -15.14 29.51
CA ILE A 28 8.13 -13.70 29.63
C ILE A 28 7.10 -12.84 28.87
N CYS A 29 6.45 -13.36 27.82
CA CYS A 29 5.38 -12.63 27.13
C CYS A 29 4.11 -12.40 27.98
N VAL A 30 3.95 -13.12 29.11
CA VAL A 30 2.88 -12.85 30.08
C VAL A 30 3.31 -11.82 31.14
N MET A 31 4.62 -11.61 31.34
CA MET A 31 5.18 -10.65 32.31
C MET A 31 5.75 -9.35 31.70
N GLY A 32 5.88 -9.24 30.37
CA GLY A 32 6.28 -8.01 29.67
C GLY A 32 5.19 -6.92 29.65
N PHE A 33 4.27 -6.95 30.61
CA PHE A 33 3.22 -5.95 30.82
C PHE A 33 3.58 -4.94 31.92
N LEU A 34 4.76 -5.04 32.54
CA LEU A 34 5.18 -4.19 33.66
C LEU A 34 6.69 -3.85 33.60
N CYS A 35 6.97 -2.56 33.78
CA CYS A 35 8.26 -1.90 34.04
C CYS A 35 9.15 -1.49 32.85
N GLY A 36 9.63 -0.25 32.93
CA GLY A 36 10.63 0.35 32.04
C GLY A 36 11.82 0.96 32.79
N VAL A 37 12.70 1.58 31.99
CA VAL A 37 13.74 2.61 32.26
C VAL A 37 15.19 2.17 32.59
N CYS A 38 16.11 2.62 31.70
CA CYS A 38 17.58 2.93 31.73
C CYS A 38 18.61 1.80 32.09
N LEU A 39 19.86 1.71 31.60
CA LEU A 39 20.96 2.69 31.35
C LEU A 39 22.07 2.14 30.37
N THR A 40 22.70 3.06 29.62
CA THR A 40 24.16 3.30 29.31
C THR A 40 25.11 2.32 28.55
N SER A 41 25.57 2.82 27.38
CA SER A 41 26.96 3.14 26.90
C SER A 41 28.09 2.13 26.56
N LEU A 42 28.80 2.52 25.47
CA LEU A 42 30.23 2.36 25.08
C LEU A 42 30.69 1.09 24.33
N PHE A 43 31.30 1.25 23.14
CA PHE A 43 32.75 1.05 22.88
C PHE A 43 33.18 1.50 21.46
N LEU A 44 34.38 2.09 21.39
CA LEU A 44 35.16 2.58 20.23
C LEU A 44 35.88 1.43 19.48
N SER A 45 36.19 1.57 18.18
CA SER A 45 37.56 1.31 17.64
C SER A 45 37.79 1.59 16.12
N PHE A 46 38.86 2.36 15.89
CA PHE A 46 39.91 2.34 14.84
C PHE A 46 39.64 2.52 13.33
N SER A 47 40.25 3.60 12.80
CA SER A 47 40.49 3.89 11.37
C SER A 47 42.00 3.99 11.13
N PHE A 48 42.53 3.42 10.04
CA PHE A 48 43.81 3.82 9.44
C PHE A 48 43.89 3.41 7.96
N SER A 49 44.15 4.39 7.08
CA SER A 49 44.97 4.32 5.85
C SER A 49 45.06 5.73 5.27
N PRO A 50 46.23 6.20 4.79
CA PRO A 50 46.46 6.16 3.33
C PRO A 50 47.94 6.07 2.89
N PHE A 51 48.18 5.59 1.66
CA PHE A 51 49.35 5.94 0.85
C PHE A 51 49.00 5.85 -0.64
N SER A 52 49.29 6.92 -1.40
CA SER A 52 49.31 6.99 -2.88
C SER A 52 50.66 6.46 -3.42
N PRO A 53 50.84 6.23 -4.75
CA PRO A 53 51.44 7.29 -5.62
C PRO A 53 51.03 7.12 -7.15
N PRO A 54 51.77 7.61 -8.18
CA PRO A 54 51.26 8.59 -9.17
C PRO A 54 51.36 8.10 -10.65
N SER A 55 50.98 8.93 -11.65
CA SER A 55 51.76 9.24 -12.89
C SER A 55 50.94 9.99 -13.97
N MET A 56 51.68 10.75 -14.79
CA MET A 56 51.25 11.81 -15.72
C MET A 56 51.14 11.39 -17.20
N ALA A 57 50.71 12.39 -18.03
CA ALA A 57 50.94 12.63 -19.47
C ALA A 57 49.83 12.12 -20.42
N ALA A 58 49.45 12.79 -21.52
CA ALA A 58 49.74 14.10 -22.11
C ALA A 58 48.60 14.47 -23.08
N ALA A 59 48.45 15.76 -23.38
CA ALA A 59 47.51 16.30 -24.36
C ALA A 59 48.12 16.35 -25.77
N ASN A 60 47.27 16.22 -26.81
CA ASN A 60 47.47 16.99 -28.04
C ASN A 60 46.18 17.15 -28.88
N ASN A 61 46.11 18.29 -29.55
CA ASN A 61 44.95 18.89 -30.22
C ASN A 61 44.87 18.58 -31.74
N GLY A 62 43.63 18.53 -32.25
CA GLY A 62 43.17 19.40 -33.36
C GLY A 62 43.26 18.93 -34.83
N GLY A 63 42.14 19.09 -35.56
CA GLY A 63 42.12 19.23 -37.03
C GLY A 63 40.91 18.57 -37.70
N GLY A 64 39.93 19.36 -38.18
CA GLY A 64 38.75 18.88 -38.92
C GLY A 64 38.92 18.84 -40.43
N ASP A 65 37.99 18.19 -41.15
CA ASP A 65 37.74 18.51 -42.56
C ASP A 65 36.35 18.06 -43.05
N SER A 66 35.66 18.95 -43.77
CA SER A 66 34.26 18.85 -44.17
C SER A 66 34.12 18.27 -45.58
N LYS A 67 34.14 16.94 -45.73
CA LYS A 67 33.84 16.27 -47.03
C LYS A 67 33.23 14.85 -46.90
N SER A 68 32.95 14.36 -45.68
CA SER A 68 32.37 13.02 -45.44
C SER A 68 30.83 12.95 -45.54
N ILE A 69 30.15 14.09 -45.47
CA ILE A 69 28.70 14.18 -45.16
C ILE A 69 27.79 13.64 -46.28
N LEU A 70 28.25 13.59 -47.54
CA LEU A 70 27.43 13.09 -48.65
C LEU A 70 27.52 11.57 -48.85
N LYS A 71 28.61 10.93 -48.42
CA LYS A 71 28.78 9.46 -48.53
C LYS A 71 28.23 8.71 -47.31
N GLU A 72 28.01 9.44 -46.21
CA GLU A 72 27.43 8.94 -44.97
C GLU A 72 25.90 8.82 -45.03
N ARG A 73 25.25 9.58 -45.93
CA ARG A 73 23.78 9.58 -46.10
C ARG A 73 23.25 8.35 -46.85
N GLU A 74 23.98 7.85 -47.85
CA GLU A 74 23.64 6.59 -48.53
C GLU A 74 23.98 5.35 -47.67
N ARG A 75 25.02 5.43 -46.83
CA ARG A 75 25.29 4.41 -45.81
C ARG A 75 24.24 4.43 -44.70
N MET A 76 23.74 5.59 -44.27
CA MET A 76 22.67 5.70 -43.25
C MET A 76 21.36 5.03 -43.69
N MET A 77 20.93 5.17 -44.95
CA MET A 77 19.71 4.51 -45.44
C MET A 77 19.81 2.97 -45.49
N TYR A 78 21.01 2.42 -45.76
CA TYR A 78 21.22 0.97 -45.69
C TYR A 78 21.46 0.48 -44.25
N THR A 79 21.96 1.32 -43.35
CA THR A 79 22.18 0.98 -41.92
C THR A 79 20.89 1.06 -41.10
N GLU A 80 19.95 1.95 -41.45
CA GLU A 80 18.59 1.97 -40.89
C GLU A 80 17.79 0.72 -41.27
N ARG A 81 18.07 0.13 -42.44
CA ARG A 81 17.43 -1.13 -42.86
C ARG A 81 18.00 -2.36 -42.14
N SER A 82 19.23 -2.29 -41.61
CA SER A 82 19.88 -3.38 -40.87
C SER A 82 19.78 -3.27 -39.35
N ASN A 83 19.40 -2.12 -38.78
CA ASN A 83 19.21 -1.96 -37.32
C ASN A 83 17.82 -2.35 -36.82
N LEU A 84 16.89 -2.67 -37.72
CA LEU A 84 15.56 -3.21 -37.39
C LEU A 84 15.58 -4.73 -37.11
N THR A 85 16.75 -5.37 -37.06
CA THR A 85 16.94 -6.79 -36.75
C THR A 85 17.47 -7.03 -35.33
N GLY A 86 17.23 -6.13 -34.38
CA GLY A 86 17.40 -6.45 -32.97
C GLY A 86 16.35 -7.48 -32.55
N SER A 87 16.72 -8.44 -31.69
CA SER A 87 15.73 -9.39 -31.16
C SER A 87 14.61 -8.62 -30.47
N ASN A 88 13.37 -9.13 -30.51
CA ASN A 88 12.25 -8.52 -29.78
C ASN A 88 12.60 -8.35 -28.29
N ASP A 89 13.42 -9.24 -27.74
CA ASP A 89 13.93 -9.17 -26.37
C ASP A 89 14.91 -8.00 -26.13
N ASP A 90 15.69 -7.60 -27.14
CA ASP A 90 16.60 -6.44 -27.04
C ASP A 90 15.79 -5.14 -26.95
N ARG A 91 14.71 -5.03 -27.75
CA ARG A 91 13.80 -3.88 -27.71
C ARG A 91 13.05 -3.77 -26.39
N VAL A 92 12.61 -4.90 -25.84
CA VAL A 92 11.97 -4.97 -24.51
C VAL A 92 12.93 -4.49 -23.43
N SER A 93 14.19 -4.96 -23.48
CA SER A 93 15.22 -4.57 -22.50
C SER A 93 15.53 -3.09 -22.58
N LEU A 94 15.70 -2.54 -23.79
CA LEU A 94 15.93 -1.10 -24.00
C LEU A 94 14.78 -0.23 -23.46
N LEU A 95 13.52 -0.62 -23.70
CA LEU A 95 12.36 0.12 -23.19
C LEU A 95 12.26 0.05 -21.67
N TYR A 96 12.50 -1.13 -21.09
CA TYR A 96 12.56 -1.31 -19.65
C TYR A 96 13.65 -0.43 -19.01
N ASP A 97 14.85 -0.40 -19.59
CA ASP A 97 15.97 0.41 -19.12
C ASP A 97 15.67 1.91 -19.23
N ALA A 98 15.05 2.35 -20.32
CA ALA A 98 14.62 3.75 -20.48
C ALA A 98 13.62 4.17 -19.39
N TRP A 99 12.64 3.31 -19.07
CA TRP A 99 11.72 3.56 -17.96
C TRP A 99 12.41 3.51 -16.59
N SER A 100 13.40 2.62 -16.40
CA SER A 100 14.24 2.60 -15.20
C SER A 100 14.97 3.92 -15.00
N ASP A 101 15.60 4.45 -16.04
CA ASP A 101 16.36 5.70 -15.95
C ASP A 101 15.44 6.89 -15.61
N LEU A 102 14.22 6.93 -16.17
CA LEU A 102 13.19 7.93 -15.83
C LEU A 102 12.71 7.79 -14.38
N LEU A 103 12.46 6.57 -13.91
CA LEU A 103 11.94 6.33 -12.56
C LEU A 103 12.99 6.63 -11.48
N PHE A 104 14.25 6.28 -11.72
CA PHE A 104 15.34 6.44 -10.75
C PHE A 104 16.11 7.76 -10.92
N ASN A 105 15.68 8.65 -11.82
CA ASN A 105 16.32 9.93 -12.11
C ASN A 105 17.84 9.82 -12.25
N LYS A 106 18.32 8.85 -13.03
CA LYS A 106 19.73 8.82 -13.41
C LYS A 106 20.00 9.90 -14.46
N SER A 107 20.34 11.10 -14.03
CA SER A 107 21.04 12.05 -14.90
C SER A 107 22.44 11.49 -15.17
N SER A 108 22.59 10.66 -16.19
CA SER A 108 23.90 10.20 -16.65
C SER A 108 23.88 10.01 -18.15
N THR A 109 24.44 11.01 -18.81
CA THR A 109 25.32 10.88 -19.97
C THR A 109 25.93 9.48 -20.09
N LYS A 110 25.22 8.56 -20.74
CA LYS A 110 25.81 7.39 -21.40
C LYS A 110 25.47 7.48 -22.87
N ASN A 111 26.48 7.89 -23.63
CA ASN A 111 26.51 7.79 -25.08
C ASN A 111 26.13 6.35 -25.48
N GLY A 112 24.98 6.19 -26.12
CA GLY A 112 24.56 4.91 -26.72
C GLY A 112 23.06 4.62 -26.78
N ALA A 113 22.20 5.31 -26.02
CA ALA A 113 20.76 5.03 -26.05
C ALA A 113 20.04 5.85 -27.14
N GLN A 114 19.54 5.16 -28.16
CA GLN A 114 18.85 5.72 -29.34
C GLN A 114 17.38 6.11 -29.05
N PHE A 115 17.10 6.57 -27.82
CA PHE A 115 15.85 7.23 -27.47
C PHE A 115 16.22 8.56 -26.80
N SER A 116 16.00 9.67 -27.52
CA SER A 116 15.89 10.96 -26.84
C SER A 116 14.76 10.84 -25.80
N SER A 117 14.87 11.54 -24.66
CA SER A 117 13.83 11.54 -23.61
C SER A 117 12.43 11.91 -24.11
N ILE A 118 12.33 12.44 -25.34
CA ILE A 118 11.12 12.84 -26.05
C ILE A 118 10.40 11.64 -26.72
N ASN A 119 11.10 10.54 -27.02
CA ASN A 119 10.58 9.42 -27.82
C ASN A 119 10.25 8.14 -27.02
N VAL A 120 10.30 8.18 -25.69
CA VAL A 120 10.00 7.00 -24.85
C VAL A 120 8.49 6.93 -24.60
N PRO A 121 7.78 5.84 -24.97
CA PRO A 121 6.35 5.73 -24.74
C PRO A 121 6.03 5.69 -23.24
N ASN A 122 4.81 6.11 -22.88
CA ASN A 122 4.38 6.11 -21.48
C ASN A 122 4.42 4.69 -20.88
N ALA A 123 4.92 4.57 -19.66
CA ALA A 123 4.93 3.32 -18.90
C ALA A 123 3.55 3.09 -18.24
N PRO A 124 2.72 2.14 -18.72
CA PRO A 124 1.33 2.01 -18.27
C PRO A 124 1.22 1.54 -16.80
N HIS A 125 2.25 0.88 -16.27
CA HIS A 125 2.30 0.41 -14.87
C HIS A 125 2.78 1.48 -13.87
N LEU A 126 3.12 2.69 -14.35
CA LEU A 126 3.58 3.80 -13.51
C LEU A 126 2.52 4.90 -13.41
N GLU A 127 2.36 5.44 -12.21
CA GLU A 127 1.51 6.61 -11.95
C GLU A 127 2.36 7.89 -11.93
N ASN A 128 1.79 9.01 -12.40
CA ASN A 128 2.38 10.32 -12.13
C ASN A 128 2.06 10.71 -10.69
N CYS A 129 2.99 10.42 -9.77
CA CYS A 129 2.77 10.58 -8.35
C CYS A 129 2.48 12.02 -7.91
N LYS A 130 3.11 13.01 -8.55
CA LYS A 130 2.87 14.42 -8.26
C LYS A 130 1.43 14.83 -8.64
N SER A 131 1.03 14.54 -9.87
CA SER A 131 -0.32 14.84 -10.36
C SER A 131 -1.39 14.10 -9.55
N THR A 132 -1.15 12.84 -9.20
CA THR A 132 -2.06 12.02 -8.38
C THR A 132 -2.29 12.64 -7.00
N VAL A 133 -1.23 13.17 -6.38
CA VAL A 133 -1.32 13.84 -5.08
C VAL A 133 -2.05 15.17 -5.18
N GLU A 134 -1.79 15.97 -6.21
CA GLU A 134 -2.49 17.25 -6.46
C GLU A 134 -4.02 17.03 -6.59
N ILE A 135 -4.42 16.04 -7.39
CA ILE A 135 -5.83 15.63 -7.54
C ILE A 135 -6.39 15.15 -6.19
N SER A 136 -5.64 14.29 -5.47
CA SER A 136 -6.06 13.78 -4.17
C SER A 136 -6.24 14.89 -3.12
N GLN A 137 -5.36 15.89 -3.10
CA GLN A 137 -5.46 17.07 -2.21
C GLN A 137 -6.71 17.88 -2.51
N ARG A 138 -7.00 18.12 -3.80
CA ARG A 138 -8.23 18.79 -4.22
C ARG A 138 -9.47 18.02 -3.76
N LEU A 139 -9.46 16.70 -3.89
CA LEU A 139 -10.57 15.83 -3.47
C LEU A 139 -10.64 15.59 -1.95
N ASP A 140 -9.63 16.01 -1.18
CA ASP A 140 -9.61 15.94 0.28
C ASP A 140 -9.86 17.30 0.95
N THR A 141 -9.99 18.38 0.16
CA THR A 141 -10.14 19.76 0.65
C THR A 141 -11.50 20.34 0.31
N ARG A 142 -12.11 21.09 1.25
CA ARG A 142 -13.35 21.82 0.98
C ARG A 142 -13.12 22.92 -0.04
N ILE A 143 -14.03 23.06 -1.00
CA ILE A 143 -14.09 24.25 -1.85
C ILE A 143 -14.76 25.38 -1.05
N PHE A 144 -14.34 26.62 -1.31
CA PHE A 144 -14.93 27.82 -0.72
C PHE A 144 -16.47 27.79 -0.84
N ASN A 145 -17.17 28.09 0.26
CA ASN A 145 -18.63 28.04 0.38
C ASN A 145 -19.32 26.67 0.15
N ARG A 146 -18.58 25.56 0.10
CA ARG A 146 -19.16 24.21 0.02
C ARG A 146 -18.98 23.43 1.33
N SER A 147 -19.98 22.61 1.64
CA SER A 147 -19.96 21.72 2.82
C SER A 147 -19.11 20.47 2.62
N PHE A 148 -18.77 20.14 1.37
CA PHE A 148 -18.01 18.96 0.97
C PHE A 148 -16.90 19.33 -0.02
N PRO A 149 -15.84 18.52 -0.15
CA PRO A 149 -14.94 18.55 -1.30
C PRO A 149 -15.71 18.28 -2.61
N PRO A 150 -15.09 18.44 -3.79
CA PRO A 150 -15.73 18.19 -5.08
C PRO A 150 -15.92 16.68 -5.35
N TRP A 151 -16.56 15.95 -4.44
CA TRP A 151 -16.92 14.54 -4.65
C TRP A 151 -18.09 14.35 -5.60
N THR A 152 -18.73 15.44 -6.00
CA THR A 152 -19.81 15.47 -6.99
C THR A 152 -19.27 15.38 -8.41
N THR A 153 -17.97 15.66 -8.61
CA THR A 153 -17.33 15.58 -9.91
C THR A 153 -16.95 14.13 -10.20
N TRP A 154 -17.10 13.76 -11.48
CA TRP A 154 -16.69 12.44 -11.94
C TRP A 154 -15.17 12.38 -11.83
N LYS A 155 -14.61 11.24 -11.42
CA LYS A 155 -13.16 11.09 -11.25
C LYS A 155 -12.41 11.51 -12.52
N GLY A 156 -11.32 12.26 -12.36
CA GLY A 156 -10.54 12.86 -13.45
C GLY A 156 -10.57 14.39 -13.38
N ASN A 157 -10.07 15.03 -14.42
CA ASN A 157 -9.99 16.49 -14.52
C ASN A 157 -11.18 17.09 -15.31
N LEU A 158 -12.29 16.37 -15.42
CA LEU A 158 -13.46 16.79 -16.21
C LEU A 158 -14.06 18.12 -15.76
N ASP A 159 -13.82 18.52 -14.51
CA ASP A 159 -14.24 19.81 -13.97
C ASP A 159 -13.29 20.97 -14.33
N GLU A 160 -12.14 20.67 -14.94
CA GLU A 160 -11.22 21.64 -15.57
C GLU A 160 -11.49 21.80 -17.08
N LEU A 161 -12.47 21.07 -17.62
CA LEU A 161 -12.92 21.27 -18.99
C LEU A 161 -13.54 22.67 -19.10
N PRO A 162 -13.10 23.54 -20.02
CA PRO A 162 -13.71 24.84 -20.21
C PRO A 162 -15.18 24.66 -20.64
N LEU A 163 -16.09 25.20 -19.84
CA LEU A 163 -17.53 25.11 -20.01
C LEU A 163 -18.08 26.41 -20.64
N SER A 164 -19.20 26.31 -21.38
CA SER A 164 -19.91 27.49 -21.91
C SER A 164 -20.82 28.12 -20.83
N GLU A 165 -21.29 29.36 -21.02
CA GLU A 165 -22.13 30.06 -20.02
C GLU A 165 -23.42 29.29 -19.64
N ASN A 166 -24.00 28.51 -20.56
CA ASN A 166 -25.17 27.65 -20.28
C ASN A 166 -24.82 26.43 -19.40
N ASP A 167 -23.56 25.99 -19.41
CA ASP A 167 -23.08 24.84 -18.65
C ASP A 167 -22.84 25.20 -17.16
N GLU A 168 -22.56 26.47 -16.84
CA GLU A 168 -22.38 26.94 -15.46
C GLU A 168 -23.67 26.83 -14.63
N GLN A 169 -24.83 27.16 -15.23
CA GLN A 169 -26.13 26.95 -14.58
C GLN A 169 -26.42 25.47 -14.32
N LEU A 170 -26.11 24.59 -15.28
CA LEU A 170 -26.24 23.15 -15.12
C LEU A 170 -25.32 22.59 -14.03
N GLN A 171 -24.12 23.15 -13.88
CA GLN A 171 -23.18 22.77 -12.82
C GLN A 171 -23.71 23.15 -11.44
N TYR A 172 -24.30 24.34 -11.29
CA TYR A 172 -24.97 24.76 -10.05
C TYR A 172 -26.11 23.80 -9.65
N TYR A 173 -26.98 23.41 -10.61
CA TYR A 173 -28.04 22.45 -10.35
C TYR A 173 -27.51 21.05 -10.00
N ARG A 174 -26.45 20.58 -10.68
CA ARG A 174 -25.78 19.31 -10.36
C ARG A 174 -25.20 19.33 -8.95
N ASP A 175 -24.53 20.39 -8.57
CA ASP A 175 -23.95 20.53 -7.24
C ASP A 175 -25.03 20.54 -6.13
N GLN A 176 -26.18 21.15 -6.40
CA GLN A 176 -27.32 21.13 -5.49
C GLN A 176 -27.93 19.72 -5.35
N ILE A 177 -28.15 19.01 -6.46
CA ILE A 177 -28.73 17.65 -6.48
C ILE A 177 -27.78 16.63 -5.82
N ILE A 178 -26.48 16.72 -6.07
CA ILE A 178 -25.50 15.72 -5.61
C ILE A 178 -25.08 15.97 -4.15
N SER A 179 -25.26 17.18 -3.59
CA SER A 179 -24.88 17.52 -2.21
C SER A 179 -25.48 16.60 -1.12
N GLN A 180 -26.63 15.97 -1.37
CA GLN A 180 -27.25 15.04 -0.42
C GLN A 180 -26.67 13.62 -0.49
N GLY A 181 -26.09 13.22 -1.64
CA GLY A 181 -25.60 11.86 -1.94
C GLY A 181 -24.13 11.75 -2.38
N ALA A 182 -23.35 12.82 -2.33
CA ALA A 182 -21.94 12.80 -2.72
C ALA A 182 -21.13 11.87 -1.81
N TYR A 183 -20.43 10.91 -2.41
CA TYR A 183 -19.59 9.95 -1.69
C TYR A 183 -18.12 10.13 -2.06
N PRO A 184 -17.21 9.91 -1.12
CA PRO A 184 -15.80 10.12 -1.35
C PRO A 184 -15.23 9.19 -2.42
N PRO A 185 -14.34 9.69 -3.31
CA PRO A 185 -13.89 8.95 -4.49
C PRO A 185 -12.84 7.88 -4.18
N TRP A 186 -12.25 7.84 -2.98
CA TRP A 186 -11.34 6.75 -2.60
C TRP A 186 -12.06 5.41 -2.38
N ILE A 187 -13.39 5.40 -2.37
CA ILE A 187 -14.19 4.17 -2.37
C ILE A 187 -14.42 3.72 -3.81
N THR A 188 -14.11 2.45 -4.06
CA THR A 188 -14.34 1.81 -5.36
C THR A 188 -15.54 0.87 -5.25
N GLY A 189 -16.35 0.78 -6.29
CA GLY A 189 -17.56 -0.04 -6.33
C GLY A 189 -18.79 0.63 -5.71
N SER A 190 -19.93 0.00 -5.95
CA SER A 190 -21.27 0.30 -5.40
C SER A 190 -21.40 -0.11 -3.92
N ASP A 191 -22.54 0.14 -3.29
CA ASP A 191 -22.76 -0.30 -1.90
C ASP A 191 -22.83 -1.82 -1.78
N GLU A 192 -23.31 -2.49 -2.83
CA GLU A 192 -23.45 -3.94 -2.92
C GLU A 192 -22.11 -4.66 -3.12
N GLU A 193 -21.11 -3.97 -3.65
CA GLU A 193 -19.75 -4.49 -3.84
C GLU A 193 -18.85 -4.24 -2.61
N ASN A 194 -19.36 -3.54 -1.61
CA ASN A 194 -18.65 -3.12 -0.40
C ASN A 194 -19.32 -3.64 0.87
N TYR A 195 -18.60 -3.54 1.99
CA TYR A 195 -19.24 -3.75 3.30
C TYR A 195 -20.39 -2.77 3.53
N PRO A 196 -21.42 -3.20 4.27
CA PRO A 196 -22.61 -2.38 4.50
C PRO A 196 -22.26 -0.98 4.98
N LEU A 197 -22.87 0.03 4.34
CA LEU A 197 -22.73 1.45 4.61
C LEU A 197 -21.33 2.05 4.37
N THR A 198 -20.40 1.37 3.69
CA THR A 198 -19.03 1.90 3.50
C THR A 198 -19.02 3.33 2.94
N ARG A 199 -19.73 3.63 1.85
CA ARG A 199 -19.72 4.98 1.26
C ARG A 199 -20.22 6.06 2.24
N LYS A 200 -21.31 5.77 2.95
CA LYS A 200 -21.88 6.65 3.98
C LYS A 200 -20.92 6.86 5.16
N VAL A 201 -20.34 5.80 5.69
CA VAL A 201 -19.42 5.89 6.83
C VAL A 201 -18.18 6.70 6.47
N GLN A 202 -17.63 6.52 5.28
CA GLN A 202 -16.43 7.23 4.83
C GLN A 202 -16.68 8.73 4.68
N ARG A 203 -17.85 9.09 4.13
CA ARG A 203 -18.34 10.48 4.11
C ARG A 203 -18.45 11.05 5.52
N ASP A 204 -19.12 10.34 6.42
CA ASP A 204 -19.37 10.78 7.79
C ASP A 204 -18.07 10.90 8.61
N LEU A 205 -17.11 9.99 8.42
CA LEU A 205 -15.78 10.03 9.04
C LEU A 205 -15.01 11.26 8.59
N TRP A 206 -15.00 11.54 7.28
CA TRP A 206 -14.32 12.70 6.75
C TRP A 206 -14.94 14.00 7.30
N LEU A 207 -16.27 14.12 7.30
CA LEU A 207 -16.98 15.28 7.87
C LEU A 207 -16.67 15.48 9.36
N HIS A 208 -16.65 14.38 10.11
CA HIS A 208 -16.34 14.39 11.54
C HIS A 208 -14.92 14.87 11.80
N GLN A 209 -13.98 14.45 10.97
CA GLN A 209 -12.57 14.79 11.11
C GLN A 209 -12.19 16.14 10.50
N HIS A 210 -13.00 16.71 9.61
CA HIS A 210 -12.73 17.98 8.94
C HIS A 210 -13.86 18.97 9.21
N PRO A 211 -14.04 19.46 10.45
CA PRO A 211 -15.05 20.49 10.75
C PRO A 211 -14.81 21.76 9.90
N THR A 212 -15.87 22.56 9.69
CA THR A 212 -15.80 23.83 8.94
C THR A 212 -14.91 24.86 9.59
N ASN A 213 -14.86 24.85 10.93
CA ASN A 213 -14.10 25.78 11.74
C ASN A 213 -13.48 24.98 12.89
N CYS A 214 -12.17 24.78 12.85
CA CYS A 214 -11.47 24.03 13.89
C CYS A 214 -11.37 24.81 15.21
N SER A 215 -11.58 26.13 15.16
CA SER A 215 -11.54 27.02 16.33
C SER A 215 -12.89 27.12 17.06
N ASP A 216 -13.95 26.49 16.54
CA ASP A 216 -15.25 26.47 17.20
C ASP A 216 -15.15 25.82 18.60
N PRO A 217 -15.66 26.46 19.67
CA PRO A 217 -15.56 25.95 21.04
C PRO A 217 -16.22 24.56 21.26
N SER A 218 -17.13 24.15 20.39
CA SER A 218 -17.79 22.84 20.44
C SER A 218 -16.90 21.71 19.89
N VAL A 219 -15.87 22.04 19.10
CA VAL A 219 -14.93 21.07 18.55
C VAL A 219 -13.96 20.63 19.63
N LYS A 220 -13.92 19.32 19.86
CA LYS A 220 -13.03 18.67 20.82
C LYS A 220 -11.98 17.85 20.08
N PHE A 221 -10.83 17.65 20.72
CA PHE A 221 -9.70 16.96 20.10
C PHE A 221 -9.25 15.75 20.91
N LEU A 222 -8.72 14.76 20.20
CA LEU A 222 -7.92 13.67 20.74
C LEU A 222 -6.55 13.72 20.05
N LEU A 223 -5.51 14.13 20.77
CA LEU A 223 -4.14 14.12 20.25
C LEU A 223 -3.45 12.80 20.63
N ALA A 224 -2.97 12.05 19.65
CA ALA A 224 -2.29 10.78 19.91
C ALA A 224 -1.07 10.59 19.00
N ASP A 225 0.08 10.31 19.60
CA ASP A 225 1.16 9.65 18.87
C ASP A 225 0.73 8.22 18.55
N TRP A 226 1.08 7.74 17.36
CA TRP A 226 0.71 6.40 16.93
C TRP A 226 1.45 5.35 17.76
N GLU A 227 2.75 5.23 17.53
CA GLU A 227 3.62 4.38 18.33
C GLU A 227 5.00 5.02 18.43
N ARG A 228 5.53 5.06 19.66
CA ARG A 228 6.85 5.59 19.95
C ARG A 228 7.88 4.48 20.06
N LEU A 229 7.52 3.40 20.75
CA LEU A 229 8.47 2.35 21.07
C LEU A 229 8.48 1.25 20.00
N PRO A 230 9.66 0.70 19.66
CA PRO A 230 9.70 -0.54 18.91
C PRO A 230 9.04 -1.66 19.74
N GLY A 231 8.25 -2.52 19.11
CA GLY A 231 7.64 -3.66 19.80
C GLY A 231 6.42 -4.23 19.09
N PHE A 232 5.62 -3.38 18.45
CA PHE A 232 4.50 -3.83 17.63
C PHE A 232 4.86 -3.88 16.14
N GLY A 233 4.53 -5.01 15.51
CA GLY A 233 4.46 -5.13 14.05
C GLY A 233 3.48 -4.11 13.47
N ILE A 234 3.72 -3.65 12.23
CA ILE A 234 2.90 -2.61 11.58
C ILE A 234 1.40 -2.95 11.57
N GLY A 235 1.03 -4.22 11.34
CA GLY A 235 -0.37 -4.63 11.40
C GLY A 235 -1.03 -4.46 12.78
N ALA A 236 -0.26 -4.66 13.86
CA ALA A 236 -0.76 -4.38 15.20
C ALA A 236 -0.89 -2.86 15.41
N GLN A 237 0.10 -2.06 15.00
CA GLN A 237 0.03 -0.61 15.10
C GLN A 237 -1.21 -0.05 14.39
N ILE A 238 -1.48 -0.45 13.13
CA ILE A 238 -2.68 -0.03 12.39
C ILE A 238 -3.98 -0.44 13.11
N ALA A 239 -4.02 -1.65 13.69
CA ALA A 239 -5.18 -2.07 14.48
C ALA A 239 -5.40 -1.20 15.74
N GLY A 240 -4.32 -0.71 16.36
CA GLY A 240 -4.36 0.28 17.43
C GLY A 240 -4.83 1.67 16.96
N MET A 241 -4.35 2.12 15.79
CA MET A 241 -4.80 3.37 15.15
C MET A 241 -6.32 3.35 14.91
N CYS A 242 -6.86 2.22 14.43
CA CYS A 242 -8.30 2.03 14.27
C CYS A 242 -9.08 2.16 15.60
N GLY A 243 -8.46 1.75 16.71
CA GLY A 243 -9.00 1.88 18.06
C GLY A 243 -9.07 3.32 18.54
N LEU A 244 -8.00 4.09 18.30
CA LEU A 244 -7.96 5.52 18.61
C LEU A 244 -9.01 6.30 17.80
N LEU A 245 -9.17 5.99 16.51
CA LEU A 245 -10.25 6.57 15.71
C LEU A 245 -11.62 6.19 16.28
N ALA A 246 -11.81 4.96 16.76
CA ALA A 246 -13.08 4.55 17.38
C ALA A 246 -13.44 5.41 18.59
N ILE A 247 -12.45 5.67 19.45
CA ILE A 247 -12.57 6.51 20.63
C ILE A 247 -12.94 7.94 20.19
N ALA A 248 -12.22 8.50 19.24
CA ALA A 248 -12.47 9.83 18.70
C ALA A 248 -13.92 9.98 18.19
N ILE A 249 -14.41 9.02 17.40
CA ILE A 249 -15.79 9.06 16.90
C ILE A 249 -16.82 8.94 18.04
N ASN A 250 -16.61 8.02 18.99
CA ASN A 250 -17.53 7.81 20.11
C ASN A 250 -17.64 9.04 21.01
N GLU A 251 -16.54 9.74 21.23
CA GLU A 251 -16.48 10.93 22.09
C GLU A 251 -16.72 12.24 21.34
N LYS A 252 -17.04 12.15 20.04
CA LYS A 252 -17.24 13.30 19.16
C LYS A 252 -16.02 14.23 19.11
N ARG A 253 -14.81 13.66 19.05
CA ARG A 253 -13.53 14.39 18.99
C ARG A 253 -12.90 14.24 17.62
N VAL A 254 -12.28 15.29 17.10
CA VAL A 254 -11.36 15.19 15.96
C VAL A 254 -10.09 14.50 16.43
N LEU A 255 -9.74 13.37 15.82
CA LEU A 255 -8.45 12.73 16.03
C LEU A 255 -7.37 13.58 15.37
N VAL A 256 -6.28 13.86 16.10
CA VAL A 256 -5.06 14.49 15.61
C VAL A 256 -3.88 13.60 15.96
N THR A 257 -2.97 13.37 15.02
CA THR A 257 -1.94 12.34 15.19
C THR A 257 -0.54 12.92 15.13
N GLY A 258 0.33 12.45 16.01
CA GLY A 258 1.70 12.95 16.14
C GLY A 258 2.73 11.99 15.55
N TYR A 259 3.68 11.60 16.39
CA TYR A 259 4.83 10.79 16.04
C TYR A 259 4.44 9.36 15.62
N PHE A 260 5.14 8.86 14.60
CA PHE A 260 5.02 7.50 14.06
C PHE A 260 6.41 6.89 13.87
N ASN A 261 6.80 5.98 14.77
CA ASN A 261 8.12 5.37 14.73
C ASN A 261 8.47 4.66 13.41
N ARG A 262 7.48 4.15 12.68
CA ARG A 262 7.66 3.49 11.38
C ARG A 262 8.04 4.45 10.26
N ALA A 263 7.78 5.75 10.40
CA ALA A 263 8.22 6.80 9.48
C ALA A 263 9.48 7.54 9.96
N ASP A 264 10.13 7.05 11.03
CA ASP A 264 11.36 7.64 11.58
C ASP A 264 12.58 7.05 10.86
N HIS A 265 12.80 7.51 9.62
CA HIS A 265 13.91 7.12 8.75
C HIS A 265 14.14 8.17 7.64
N ASP A 266 15.34 8.17 7.06
CA ASP A 266 15.86 9.24 6.20
C ASP A 266 15.05 9.49 4.90
N ALA A 267 14.36 8.48 4.40
CA ALA A 267 13.50 8.64 3.22
C ALA A 267 12.23 9.47 3.50
N CYS A 268 11.72 9.49 4.74
CA CYS A 268 10.62 10.37 5.13
C CYS A 268 11.17 11.75 5.50
N LYS A 269 10.99 12.78 4.66
CA LYS A 269 11.66 14.09 4.85
C LYS A 269 10.72 15.21 5.29
N GLY A 270 11.31 16.29 5.82
CA GLY A 270 10.60 17.53 6.13
C GLY A 270 9.51 17.36 7.18
N SER A 271 8.36 18.00 6.98
CA SER A 271 7.20 17.92 7.88
C SER A 271 6.57 16.52 7.97
N SER A 272 6.93 15.62 7.04
CA SER A 272 6.46 14.23 7.02
C SER A 272 7.40 13.26 7.72
N HIS A 273 8.60 13.68 8.13
CA HIS A 273 9.52 12.84 8.90
C HIS A 273 8.87 12.38 10.21
N ALA A 274 8.97 11.08 10.51
CA ALA A 274 8.34 10.45 11.68
C ALA A 274 6.83 10.72 11.80
N SER A 275 6.14 10.90 10.67
CA SER A 275 4.70 11.12 10.61
C SER A 275 4.01 10.15 9.66
N TRP A 276 2.75 9.84 9.96
CA TRP A 276 1.87 9.08 9.05
C TRP A 276 1.74 9.75 7.68
N SER A 277 1.87 11.08 7.62
CA SER A 277 1.85 11.86 6.38
C SER A 277 2.96 11.50 5.39
N CYS A 278 4.02 10.82 5.86
CA CYS A 278 5.01 10.24 4.95
C CYS A 278 4.38 9.22 4.01
N TYR A 279 3.38 8.46 4.47
CA TYR A 279 2.80 7.37 3.70
C TYR A 279 1.40 7.66 3.16
N PHE A 280 0.54 8.31 3.96
CA PHE A 280 -0.86 8.55 3.60
C PHE A 280 -1.31 9.91 4.10
N PHE A 281 -2.41 10.43 3.56
CA PHE A 281 -2.91 11.73 3.98
C PHE A 281 -3.24 11.76 5.48
N PRO A 282 -2.99 12.89 6.17
CA PRO A 282 -3.26 13.02 7.61
C PRO A 282 -4.75 12.79 7.91
N GLU A 283 -5.09 12.39 9.12
CA GLU A 283 -6.46 12.10 9.53
C GLU A 283 -7.43 13.31 9.55
N THR A 284 -6.90 14.53 9.53
CA THR A 284 -7.62 15.82 9.59
C THR A 284 -6.83 16.93 8.87
N SER A 285 -7.40 18.14 8.78
CA SER A 285 -6.79 19.32 8.17
C SER A 285 -5.61 19.88 9.00
N GLY A 286 -4.73 20.62 8.32
CA GLY A 286 -3.63 21.34 8.97
C GLY A 286 -4.10 22.36 10.00
N GLU A 287 -5.25 23.01 9.77
CA GLU A 287 -5.88 23.94 10.71
C GLU A 287 -6.25 23.25 12.04
N CYS A 288 -6.95 22.12 11.96
CA CYS A 288 -7.36 21.34 13.12
C CYS A 288 -6.17 20.78 13.88
N ARG A 289 -5.12 20.35 13.16
CA ARG A 289 -3.85 19.96 13.77
C ARG A 289 -3.22 21.11 14.54
N GLY A 290 -3.12 22.30 13.93
CA GLY A 290 -2.57 23.49 14.56
C GLY A 290 -3.32 23.86 15.83
N ARG A 291 -4.66 23.89 15.76
CA ARG A 291 -5.52 24.19 16.91
C ARG A 291 -5.39 23.17 18.04
N ALA A 292 -5.33 21.88 17.74
CA ALA A 292 -5.12 20.86 18.76
C ALA A 292 -3.77 21.03 19.48
N LEU A 293 -2.70 21.33 18.73
CA LEU A 293 -1.38 21.57 19.31
C LEU A 293 -1.34 22.83 20.20
N GLU A 294 -2.08 23.87 19.84
CA GLU A 294 -2.28 25.06 20.68
C GLU A 294 -3.02 24.70 21.98
N LEU A 295 -4.16 24.02 21.88
CA LEU A 295 -4.98 23.59 23.03
C LEU A 295 -4.24 22.65 23.99
N MET A 296 -3.30 21.84 23.48
CA MET A 296 -2.45 21.01 24.34
C MET A 296 -1.56 21.82 25.29
N ARG A 297 -1.16 23.02 24.90
CA ARG A 297 -0.34 23.92 25.72
C ARG A 297 -1.19 24.63 26.77
N ASP A 298 -2.49 24.79 26.51
CA ASP A 298 -3.45 25.35 27.46
C ASP A 298 -3.79 24.35 28.57
N LYS A 299 -3.58 24.76 29.83
CA LYS A 299 -3.93 23.96 31.01
C LYS A 299 -5.45 23.86 31.19
N VAL A 300 -6.17 24.95 30.94
CA VAL A 300 -7.63 25.04 31.12
C VAL A 300 -8.33 24.13 30.12
N ALA A 301 -7.87 24.10 28.85
CA ALA A 301 -8.41 23.21 27.83
C ALA A 301 -8.27 21.71 28.20
N ARG A 302 -7.14 21.33 28.81
CA ARG A 302 -6.90 19.97 29.31
C ARG A 302 -7.79 19.62 30.49
N GLU A 303 -7.88 20.50 31.48
CA GLU A 303 -8.72 20.30 32.67
C GLU A 303 -10.21 20.21 32.32
N LYS A 304 -10.68 21.00 31.34
CA LYS A 304 -12.06 20.95 30.83
C LYS A 304 -12.33 19.78 29.87
N GLY A 305 -11.32 18.98 29.55
CA GLY A 305 -11.44 17.85 28.62
C GLY A 305 -11.76 18.24 27.18
N ILE A 306 -11.48 19.48 26.78
CA ILE A 306 -11.60 19.96 25.38
C ILE A 306 -10.60 19.19 24.52
N ILE A 307 -9.41 18.98 25.04
CA ILE A 307 -8.39 18.12 24.45
C ILE A 307 -8.04 16.97 25.38
N THR A 308 -7.87 15.79 24.81
CA THR A 308 -7.42 14.56 25.49
C THR A 308 -6.23 13.98 24.75
N VAL A 309 -5.46 13.15 25.44
CA VAL A 309 -4.32 12.43 24.87
C VAL A 309 -4.52 10.91 24.94
N LYS A 310 -3.70 10.17 24.17
CA LYS A 310 -3.67 8.69 24.19
C LYS A 310 -3.64 8.12 25.62
N ASP A 311 -2.87 8.73 26.52
CA ASP A 311 -2.68 8.25 27.89
C ASP A 311 -3.92 8.38 28.79
N ASN A 312 -4.94 9.14 28.36
CA ASN A 312 -6.24 9.16 29.04
C ASN A 312 -7.02 7.84 28.87
N TYR A 313 -6.58 6.94 27.99
CA TYR A 313 -7.29 5.71 27.64
C TYR A 313 -6.46 4.47 27.94
N THR A 314 -7.11 3.46 28.53
CA THR A 314 -6.45 2.17 28.76
C THR A 314 -6.15 1.46 27.45
N SER A 315 -5.10 0.63 27.44
CA SER A 315 -4.81 -0.28 26.32
C SER A 315 -6.03 -1.12 25.95
N ARG A 316 -6.83 -1.58 26.92
CA ARG A 316 -8.05 -2.34 26.66
C ARG A 316 -9.06 -1.54 25.83
N SER A 317 -9.23 -0.25 26.13
CA SER A 317 -10.12 0.65 25.38
C SER A 317 -9.66 0.81 23.93
N ILE A 318 -8.36 0.97 23.69
CA ILE A 318 -7.80 1.13 22.35
C ILE A 318 -7.92 -0.18 21.56
N TRP A 319 -7.45 -1.29 22.11
CA TRP A 319 -7.35 -2.55 21.37
C TRP A 319 -8.67 -3.30 21.23
N THR A 320 -9.53 -3.20 22.26
CA THR A 320 -10.72 -4.04 22.39
C THR A 320 -12.00 -3.28 22.78
N GLY A 321 -11.95 -1.95 22.79
CA GLY A 321 -13.07 -1.09 23.16
C GLY A 321 -14.28 -1.19 22.24
N ARG A 322 -15.30 -0.38 22.58
CA ARG A 322 -16.56 -0.35 21.85
C ARG A 322 -16.35 0.27 20.46
N VAL A 323 -16.83 -0.42 19.43
CA VAL A 323 -16.90 0.15 18.08
C VAL A 323 -17.98 1.24 18.02
N PRO A 324 -17.86 2.24 17.14
CA PRO A 324 -18.87 3.28 17.01
C PRO A 324 -20.26 2.76 16.64
N ARG A 325 -21.27 3.28 17.31
CA ARG A 325 -22.69 2.86 17.16
C ARG A 325 -23.58 3.88 16.43
N ARG A 326 -23.04 5.01 15.99
CA ARG A 326 -23.81 6.05 15.27
C ARG A 326 -24.45 5.56 13.96
N TRP A 327 -23.93 4.47 13.40
CA TRP A 327 -24.46 3.81 12.19
C TRP A 327 -25.31 2.56 12.50
N GLY A 328 -25.74 2.39 13.76
CA GLY A 328 -26.49 1.21 14.19
C GLY A 328 -25.59 -0.04 14.28
N SER A 329 -26.02 -1.13 13.63
CA SER A 329 -25.29 -2.41 13.61
C SER A 329 -25.10 -2.98 12.20
N PRO A 330 -24.34 -2.33 11.31
CA PRO A 330 -24.22 -2.75 9.91
C PRO A 330 -23.61 -4.15 9.75
N TRP A 331 -22.80 -4.59 10.72
CA TRP A 331 -22.26 -5.94 10.75
C TRP A 331 -23.31 -7.04 10.90
N SER A 332 -24.54 -6.72 11.35
CA SER A 332 -25.62 -7.69 11.50
C SER A 332 -26.17 -8.21 10.16
N ILE A 333 -25.97 -7.44 9.08
CA ILE A 333 -26.41 -7.77 7.72
C ILE A 333 -25.24 -8.15 6.80
N MET A 334 -24.03 -8.31 7.35
CA MET A 334 -22.89 -8.79 6.58
C MET A 334 -23.09 -10.25 6.16
N GLN A 335 -22.88 -10.53 4.88
CA GLN A 335 -22.93 -11.89 4.33
C GLN A 335 -21.57 -12.59 4.44
N PRO A 336 -21.55 -13.95 4.54
CA PRO A 336 -20.31 -14.73 4.51
C PRO A 336 -19.58 -14.59 3.18
N THR A 337 -18.31 -14.19 3.23
CA THR A 337 -17.41 -14.16 2.06
C THR A 337 -16.07 -14.84 2.33
N THR A 338 -15.94 -15.51 3.48
CA THR A 338 -14.70 -16.15 3.91
C THR A 338 -14.88 -17.66 3.93
N GLU A 339 -13.96 -18.38 3.29
CA GLU A 339 -13.94 -19.84 3.24
C GLU A 339 -12.75 -20.41 4.02
N ILE A 340 -12.97 -21.50 4.75
CA ILE A 340 -11.92 -22.34 5.33
C ILE A 340 -12.30 -23.81 5.09
N ASN A 341 -11.35 -24.61 4.59
CA ASN A 341 -11.54 -26.05 4.35
C ASN A 341 -12.82 -26.36 3.54
N GLY A 342 -13.10 -25.58 2.48
CA GLY A 342 -14.29 -25.78 1.64
C GLY A 342 -15.61 -25.29 2.24
N SER A 343 -15.61 -24.76 3.46
CA SER A 343 -16.81 -24.27 4.15
C SER A 343 -16.82 -22.76 4.26
N LEU A 344 -17.89 -22.12 3.77
CA LEU A 344 -18.15 -20.71 3.99
C LEU A 344 -18.47 -20.45 5.46
N ILE A 345 -17.84 -19.43 6.05
CA ILE A 345 -18.06 -19.11 7.46
C ILE A 345 -18.93 -17.88 7.62
N SER A 346 -20.10 -18.12 8.19
CA SER A 346 -21.20 -17.15 8.33
C SER A 346 -21.20 -16.35 9.62
N ARG A 347 -20.53 -16.81 10.68
CA ARG A 347 -20.59 -16.15 11.99
C ARG A 347 -19.24 -16.08 12.68
N HIS A 348 -18.84 -14.87 13.03
CA HIS A 348 -17.63 -14.56 13.80
C HIS A 348 -18.02 -13.78 15.07
N ARG A 349 -17.42 -14.09 16.23
CA ARG A 349 -17.83 -13.54 17.54
C ARG A 349 -17.58 -12.02 17.69
N LYS A 350 -16.89 -11.39 16.75
CA LYS A 350 -16.54 -9.95 16.72
C LYS A 350 -16.71 -9.32 15.33
N MET A 351 -17.84 -9.59 14.66
CA MET A 351 -18.16 -9.00 13.35
C MET A 351 -18.20 -7.46 13.40
N ASP A 352 -18.62 -6.90 14.53
CA ASP A 352 -18.62 -5.47 14.79
C ASP A 352 -17.21 -4.85 14.65
N ARG A 353 -16.20 -5.49 15.22
CA ARG A 353 -14.80 -5.08 15.14
C ARG A 353 -14.22 -5.28 13.74
N ARG A 354 -14.62 -6.35 13.03
CA ARG A 354 -14.21 -6.60 11.64
C ARG A 354 -14.72 -5.51 10.72
N TRP A 355 -15.99 -5.22 10.81
CA TRP A 355 -16.60 -4.14 10.06
C TRP A 355 -15.91 -2.80 10.39
N TRP A 356 -15.78 -2.44 11.67
CA TRP A 356 -15.20 -1.16 12.06
C TRP A 356 -13.75 -0.98 11.62
N ARG A 357 -12.88 -1.99 11.83
CA ARG A 357 -11.47 -1.90 11.43
C ARG A 357 -11.34 -1.74 9.91
N ALA A 358 -12.19 -2.40 9.12
CA ALA A 358 -12.21 -2.20 7.68
C ALA A 358 -12.51 -0.73 7.30
N GLN A 359 -13.52 -0.11 7.93
CA GLN A 359 -13.84 1.31 7.70
C GLN A 359 -12.70 2.23 8.15
N ALA A 360 -12.12 1.99 9.33
CA ALA A 360 -11.07 2.82 9.90
C ALA A 360 -9.77 2.76 9.08
N VAL A 361 -9.33 1.57 8.66
CA VAL A 361 -8.17 1.41 7.77
C VAL A 361 -8.40 2.14 6.45
N ARG A 362 -9.57 1.97 5.84
CA ARG A 362 -9.92 2.62 4.58
C ARG A 362 -9.83 4.14 4.68
N TYR A 363 -10.27 4.72 5.80
CA TYR A 363 -10.20 6.16 6.03
C TYR A 363 -8.76 6.65 6.27
N LEU A 364 -8.01 5.96 7.12
CA LEU A 364 -6.62 6.30 7.46
C LEU A 364 -5.67 6.16 6.26
N MET A 365 -6.01 5.30 5.29
CA MET A 365 -5.25 5.06 4.06
C MET A 365 -5.95 5.59 2.80
N ARG A 366 -6.83 6.60 2.93
CA ARG A 366 -7.70 7.08 1.84
C ARG A 366 -6.95 7.54 0.59
N TYR A 367 -5.85 8.27 0.78
CA TYR A 367 -4.97 8.74 -0.29
C TYR A 367 -3.51 8.47 0.07
N GLN A 368 -2.76 8.03 -0.93
CA GLN A 368 -1.32 7.79 -0.84
C GLN A 368 -0.58 9.13 -0.91
N SER A 369 0.52 9.25 -0.16
CA SER A 369 1.47 10.34 -0.36
C SER A 369 2.25 10.14 -1.68
N GLU A 370 2.96 11.18 -2.11
CA GLU A 370 3.88 11.07 -3.25
C GLU A 370 4.94 10.00 -3.00
N TYR A 371 5.43 9.91 -1.76
CA TYR A 371 6.40 8.90 -1.35
C TYR A 371 5.85 7.47 -1.49
N THR A 372 4.65 7.19 -1.01
CA THR A 372 4.02 5.85 -1.16
C THR A 372 3.73 5.53 -2.62
N CYS A 373 3.28 6.49 -3.41
CA CYS A 373 3.08 6.29 -4.84
C CYS A 373 4.41 5.91 -5.53
N ASN A 374 5.51 6.58 -5.20
CA ASN A 374 6.83 6.24 -5.72
C ASN A 374 7.27 4.82 -5.31
N LEU A 375 7.01 4.41 -4.06
CA LEU A 375 7.26 3.03 -3.62
C LEU A 375 6.46 2.01 -4.46
N MET A 376 5.19 2.31 -4.75
CA MET A 376 4.35 1.47 -5.60
C MET A 376 4.86 1.42 -7.04
N ASN A 377 5.28 2.55 -7.60
CA ASN A 377 5.90 2.62 -8.93
C ASN A 377 7.16 1.75 -9.03
N ILE A 378 8.04 1.82 -8.04
CA ILE A 378 9.24 0.96 -7.96
C ILE A 378 8.82 -0.51 -7.94
N ALA A 379 7.89 -0.89 -7.07
CA ALA A 379 7.43 -2.26 -6.94
C ALA A 379 6.80 -2.80 -8.24
N ARG A 380 5.94 -2.00 -8.89
CA ARG A 380 5.30 -2.35 -10.17
C ARG A 380 6.32 -2.43 -11.29
N HIS A 381 7.30 -1.52 -11.36
CA HIS A 381 8.32 -1.55 -12.39
C HIS A 381 9.22 -2.77 -12.26
N THR A 382 9.75 -3.04 -11.06
CA THR A 382 10.61 -4.20 -10.81
C THR A 382 9.88 -5.52 -11.06
N SER A 383 8.58 -5.57 -10.78
CA SER A 383 7.80 -6.80 -10.92
C SER A 383 7.24 -7.00 -12.33
N PHE A 384 6.67 -5.95 -12.92
CA PHE A 384 5.86 -6.04 -14.14
C PHE A 384 6.43 -5.27 -15.32
N GLY A 385 7.49 -4.48 -15.14
CA GLY A 385 8.00 -3.57 -16.17
C GLY A 385 8.38 -4.28 -17.46
N LEU A 386 8.99 -5.46 -17.39
CA LEU A 386 9.33 -6.26 -18.58
C LEU A 386 8.08 -6.78 -19.31
N GLU A 387 7.03 -7.15 -18.56
CA GLU A 387 5.77 -7.61 -19.16
C GLU A 387 5.00 -6.44 -19.78
N ALA A 388 4.96 -5.29 -19.10
CA ALA A 388 4.42 -4.05 -19.64
C ALA A 388 5.13 -3.63 -20.92
N ALA A 389 6.47 -3.69 -20.96
CA ALA A 389 7.26 -3.36 -22.15
C ALA A 389 6.92 -4.28 -23.34
N LYS A 390 6.76 -5.59 -23.08
CA LYS A 390 6.32 -6.56 -24.11
C LYS A 390 4.96 -6.20 -24.68
N ILE A 391 4.00 -5.83 -23.82
CA ILE A 391 2.65 -5.46 -24.26
C ILE A 391 2.67 -4.18 -25.09
N VAL A 392 3.37 -3.14 -24.62
CA VAL A 392 3.50 -1.86 -25.34
C VAL A 392 4.16 -2.05 -26.71
N LEU A 393 5.24 -2.82 -26.78
CA LEU A 393 5.91 -3.08 -28.07
C LEU A 393 5.06 -3.94 -29.02
N ALA A 394 4.26 -4.86 -28.48
CA ALA A 394 3.34 -5.65 -29.28
C ALA A 394 2.16 -4.81 -29.82
N SER A 395 1.70 -3.80 -29.08
CA SER A 395 0.63 -2.89 -29.53
C SER A 395 1.13 -1.81 -30.49
N SER A 396 2.42 -1.45 -30.47
CA SER A 396 3.03 -0.47 -31.37
C SER A 396 3.24 -0.95 -32.82
N PHE A 397 2.74 -2.13 -33.22
CA PHE A 397 2.80 -2.66 -34.59
C PHE A 397 1.78 -2.03 -35.58
N SER A 398 1.40 -0.77 -35.37
CA SER A 398 0.80 0.05 -36.44
C SER A 398 1.70 1.27 -36.67
N GLU A 399 2.60 1.15 -37.65
CA GLU A 399 3.55 2.19 -38.11
C GLU A 399 2.90 3.53 -38.48
N HIS A 400 1.56 3.63 -38.44
CA HIS A 400 0.80 4.84 -38.70
C HIS A 400 0.67 5.82 -37.52
N ARG A 401 1.04 5.46 -36.27
CA ARG A 401 0.84 6.38 -35.12
C ARG A 401 2.02 7.30 -34.80
N ILE A 402 3.24 6.94 -35.18
CA ILE A 402 4.46 7.71 -34.79
C ILE A 402 4.47 9.12 -35.42
N VAL A 403 3.76 9.33 -36.52
CA VAL A 403 3.67 10.64 -37.20
C VAL A 403 2.50 11.50 -36.67
N GLN A 404 1.57 10.94 -35.90
CA GLN A 404 0.41 11.66 -35.35
C GLN A 404 0.55 12.04 -33.86
N GLU A 405 1.54 11.50 -33.13
CA GLU A 405 1.76 11.81 -31.70
C GLU A 405 2.39 13.19 -31.41
N LEU A 406 2.57 14.03 -32.44
CA LEU A 406 2.87 15.45 -32.26
C LEU A 406 1.60 16.30 -32.08
N ASP A 407 0.41 15.73 -32.26
CA ASP A 407 -0.86 16.41 -31.99
C ASP A 407 -1.19 16.34 -30.49
N GLU A 408 -1.72 17.45 -29.97
CA GLU A 408 -2.12 17.61 -28.57
C GLU A 408 -2.94 16.41 -28.08
N LYS A 409 -2.60 15.89 -26.88
CA LYS A 409 -3.41 14.84 -26.22
C LYS A 409 -4.88 15.15 -26.37
N SER A 410 -5.64 14.17 -26.85
CA SER A 410 -7.07 14.31 -27.04
C SER A 410 -7.76 14.71 -25.72
N MET A 411 -8.89 15.41 -25.80
CA MET A 411 -9.64 15.80 -24.60
C MET A 411 -10.01 14.59 -23.72
N ILE A 412 -10.27 13.42 -24.32
CA ILE A 412 -10.54 12.20 -23.56
C ILE A 412 -9.31 11.73 -22.77
N GLU A 413 -8.11 11.77 -23.37
CA GLU A 413 -6.86 11.44 -22.69
C GLU A 413 -6.54 12.42 -21.57
N ARG A 414 -6.80 13.71 -21.81
CA ARG A 414 -6.50 14.78 -20.85
C ARG A 414 -7.44 14.77 -19.64
N TYR A 415 -8.74 14.57 -19.86
CA TYR A 415 -9.75 14.80 -18.82
C TYR A 415 -10.38 13.52 -18.27
N VAL A 416 -10.52 12.47 -19.08
CA VAL A 416 -11.20 11.22 -18.67
C VAL A 416 -10.21 10.13 -18.32
N TRP A 417 -9.22 9.86 -19.19
CA TRP A 417 -8.21 8.82 -18.96
C TRP A 417 -7.04 9.29 -18.09
N SER A 418 -7.00 10.56 -17.68
CA SER A 418 -6.02 11.06 -16.71
C SER A 418 -6.13 10.40 -15.33
N ASN A 419 -7.26 9.74 -15.03
CA ASN A 419 -7.48 8.94 -13.83
C ASN A 419 -7.42 7.42 -14.10
N GLU A 420 -6.75 6.99 -15.18
CA GLU A 420 -6.47 5.57 -15.41
C GLU A 420 -5.59 5.01 -14.28
N LYS A 421 -5.94 3.82 -13.78
CA LYS A 421 -5.12 3.15 -12.75
C LYS A 421 -3.89 2.53 -13.40
N ALA A 422 -2.76 2.57 -12.70
CA ALA A 422 -1.57 1.86 -13.11
C ALA A 422 -1.88 0.39 -13.47
N TRP A 423 -1.38 -0.01 -14.64
CA TRP A 423 -1.50 -1.36 -15.14
C TRP A 423 -0.75 -2.35 -14.23
N ILE A 424 -1.41 -3.48 -13.94
CA ILE A 424 -0.84 -4.65 -13.31
C ILE A 424 -1.35 -5.89 -14.08
N PRO A 425 -0.60 -7.01 -14.11
CA PRO A 425 -1.09 -8.23 -14.74
C PRO A 425 -2.37 -8.68 -14.04
N ARG A 426 -3.42 -8.96 -14.82
CA ARG A 426 -4.69 -9.48 -14.33
C ARG A 426 -5.07 -10.77 -15.08
N PRO A 427 -5.67 -11.76 -14.40
CA PRO A 427 -6.06 -11.70 -13.00
C PRO A 427 -4.86 -11.94 -12.05
N LEU A 428 -4.80 -11.18 -10.96
CA LEU A 428 -3.76 -11.25 -9.93
C LEU A 428 -4.29 -11.90 -8.66
N LEU A 429 -3.64 -12.97 -8.21
CA LEU A 429 -3.88 -13.56 -6.90
C LEU A 429 -2.86 -13.02 -5.89
N SER A 430 -3.32 -12.37 -4.83
CA SER A 430 -2.43 -12.07 -3.70
C SER A 430 -2.41 -13.22 -2.71
N MET A 431 -1.22 -13.61 -2.28
CA MET A 431 -1.00 -14.67 -1.31
C MET A 431 -0.09 -14.16 -0.19
N HIS A 432 -0.59 -14.15 1.04
CA HIS A 432 0.19 -13.76 2.21
C HIS A 432 0.45 -14.95 3.13
N ILE A 433 1.73 -15.33 3.24
CA ILE A 433 2.19 -16.49 4.00
C ILE A 433 2.98 -16.01 5.19
N ARG A 434 2.39 -16.17 6.38
CA ARG A 434 2.99 -15.81 7.66
C ARG A 434 3.41 -17.07 8.41
N MET A 435 4.70 -17.19 8.69
CA MET A 435 5.39 -18.34 9.29
C MET A 435 6.30 -17.88 10.46
N GLY A 436 7.11 -18.75 11.05
CA GLY A 436 8.03 -18.36 12.14
C GLY A 436 7.36 -18.17 13.51
N ASP A 437 7.70 -17.11 14.24
CA ASP A 437 7.36 -16.87 15.65
C ASP A 437 5.86 -16.80 15.97
N LYS A 438 5.02 -16.67 14.95
CA LYS A 438 3.56 -16.55 15.09
C LYS A 438 2.84 -17.88 15.35
N ALA A 439 3.57 -18.99 15.43
CA ALA A 439 3.06 -20.27 15.93
C ALA A 439 2.45 -20.16 17.34
N CYS A 440 2.91 -19.19 18.14
CA CYS A 440 2.35 -18.91 19.46
C CYS A 440 0.95 -18.24 19.40
N GLU A 441 0.60 -17.61 18.28
CA GLU A 441 -0.66 -16.86 18.10
C GLU A 441 -1.68 -17.59 17.21
N MET A 442 -1.20 -18.38 16.24
CA MET A 442 -2.05 -19.09 15.29
C MET A 442 -1.40 -20.38 14.78
N LYS A 443 -2.21 -21.29 14.25
CA LYS A 443 -1.71 -22.45 13.50
C LYS A 443 -0.93 -21.96 12.28
N VAL A 444 0.37 -22.19 12.25
CA VAL A 444 1.21 -22.00 11.07
C VAL A 444 0.96 -23.15 10.10
N VAL A 445 0.84 -22.82 8.82
CA VAL A 445 0.50 -23.77 7.75
C VAL A 445 1.57 -23.68 6.66
N GLY A 446 1.97 -24.83 6.13
CA GLY A 446 2.94 -24.94 5.05
C GLY A 446 2.47 -24.28 3.75
N PHE A 447 3.41 -23.93 2.88
CA PHE A 447 3.14 -23.25 1.60
C PHE A 447 2.25 -24.08 0.67
N GLU A 448 2.33 -25.40 0.72
CA GLU A 448 1.52 -26.33 -0.09
C GLU A 448 0.02 -26.10 0.08
N GLU A 449 -0.45 -25.87 1.31
CA GLU A 449 -1.86 -25.63 1.58
C GLU A 449 -2.36 -24.32 0.96
N TYR A 450 -1.50 -23.29 0.91
CA TYR A 450 -1.82 -22.06 0.19
C TYR A 450 -1.91 -22.32 -1.31
N MET A 451 -1.03 -23.16 -1.86
CA MET A 451 -1.07 -23.55 -3.27
C MET A 451 -2.27 -24.43 -3.60
N HIS A 452 -2.72 -25.30 -2.70
CA HIS A 452 -3.98 -26.04 -2.86
C HIS A 452 -5.18 -25.09 -3.00
N LEU A 453 -5.23 -24.02 -2.20
CA LEU A 453 -6.25 -22.97 -2.35
C LEU A 453 -6.08 -22.19 -3.66
N ALA A 454 -4.85 -21.93 -4.11
CA ALA A 454 -4.58 -21.26 -5.38
C ALA A 454 -5.06 -22.10 -6.58
N GLU A 455 -4.80 -23.42 -6.58
CA GLU A 455 -5.31 -24.32 -7.61
C GLU A 455 -6.84 -24.41 -7.58
N LYS A 456 -7.47 -24.34 -6.40
CA LYS A 456 -8.92 -24.24 -6.29
C LYS A 456 -9.44 -22.96 -6.98
N VAL A 457 -8.81 -21.80 -6.77
CA VAL A 457 -9.18 -20.56 -7.51
C VAL A 457 -9.00 -20.76 -9.00
N ARG A 458 -7.86 -21.29 -9.43
CA ARG A 458 -7.55 -21.51 -10.85
C ARG A 458 -8.51 -22.48 -11.53
N SER A 459 -9.02 -23.49 -10.83
CA SER A 459 -10.06 -24.40 -11.36
C SER A 459 -11.33 -23.65 -11.81
N ARG A 460 -11.63 -22.51 -11.18
CA ARG A 460 -12.74 -21.63 -11.55
C ARG A 460 -12.32 -20.51 -12.50
N PHE A 461 -11.07 -20.07 -12.43
CA PHE A 461 -10.49 -19.01 -13.25
C PHE A 461 -9.23 -19.53 -13.97
N PRO A 462 -9.37 -20.26 -15.10
CA PRO A 462 -8.25 -21.00 -15.72
C PRO A 462 -7.07 -20.14 -16.17
N HIS A 463 -7.32 -18.86 -16.48
CA HIS A 463 -6.30 -17.88 -16.87
C HIS A 463 -5.47 -17.34 -15.69
N MET A 464 -5.83 -17.70 -14.46
CA MET A 464 -5.08 -17.34 -13.26
C MET A 464 -3.77 -18.13 -13.20
N ASN A 465 -2.66 -17.45 -13.41
CA ASN A 465 -1.31 -18.01 -13.27
C ASN A 465 -0.35 -17.06 -12.55
N THR A 466 -0.83 -15.93 -12.05
CA THR A 466 0.01 -14.86 -11.53
C THR A 466 -0.27 -14.61 -10.05
N VAL A 467 0.78 -14.66 -9.23
CA VAL A 467 0.71 -14.50 -7.78
C VAL A 467 1.57 -13.34 -7.31
N TRP A 468 0.99 -12.43 -6.53
CA TRP A 468 1.74 -11.53 -5.67
C TRP A 468 1.95 -12.18 -4.30
N LEU A 469 3.16 -12.67 -4.05
CA LEU A 469 3.54 -13.41 -2.86
C LEU A 469 4.17 -12.49 -1.80
N SER A 470 3.53 -12.38 -0.65
CA SER A 470 4.04 -11.67 0.51
C SER A 470 4.39 -12.66 1.62
N THR A 471 5.66 -12.68 2.03
CA THR A 471 6.17 -13.54 3.09
C THR A 471 7.50 -13.01 3.62
N GLU A 472 7.74 -13.22 4.91
CA GLU A 472 8.99 -12.97 5.60
C GLU A 472 10.03 -14.09 5.41
N MET A 473 9.63 -15.28 4.94
CA MET A 473 10.47 -16.48 4.89
C MET A 473 11.13 -16.70 3.53
N GLN A 474 12.45 -16.91 3.52
CA GLN A 474 13.18 -17.23 2.29
C GLN A 474 12.79 -18.60 1.74
N ASP A 475 12.56 -19.58 2.61
CA ASP A 475 12.20 -20.95 2.21
C ASP A 475 10.94 -20.96 1.33
N VAL A 476 9.96 -20.11 1.63
CA VAL A 476 8.72 -19.98 0.84
C VAL A 476 9.02 -19.49 -0.58
N ILE A 477 9.95 -18.53 -0.72
CA ILE A 477 10.39 -18.05 -2.03
C ILE A 477 11.09 -19.16 -2.81
N ASP A 478 11.99 -19.91 -2.17
CA ASP A 478 12.70 -20.98 -2.85
C ASP A 478 11.77 -22.12 -3.27
N ARG A 479 10.76 -22.43 -2.45
CA ARG A 479 9.70 -23.39 -2.79
C ARG A 479 8.81 -22.91 -3.92
N SER A 480 8.53 -21.61 -4.03
CA SER A 480 7.71 -21.07 -5.13
C SER A 480 8.28 -21.38 -6.51
N LYS A 481 9.62 -21.51 -6.62
CA LYS A 481 10.31 -21.83 -7.88
C LYS A 481 9.99 -23.23 -8.40
N SER A 482 9.50 -24.16 -7.58
CA SER A 482 9.09 -25.49 -8.04
C SER A 482 7.74 -25.52 -8.74
N TYR A 483 6.96 -24.44 -8.68
CA TYR A 483 5.64 -24.31 -9.29
C TYR A 483 5.75 -23.60 -10.64
N LEU A 484 6.33 -24.28 -11.63
CA LEU A 484 6.73 -23.70 -12.93
C LEU A 484 5.59 -23.07 -13.75
N HIS A 485 4.35 -23.49 -13.51
CA HIS A 485 3.17 -22.95 -14.20
C HIS A 485 2.60 -21.67 -13.57
N TRP A 486 3.15 -21.24 -12.43
CA TRP A 486 2.80 -20.01 -11.75
C TRP A 486 3.92 -18.98 -11.90
N LYS A 487 3.56 -17.74 -12.21
CA LYS A 487 4.43 -16.57 -12.14
C LYS A 487 4.30 -15.95 -10.75
N PHE A 488 5.36 -16.04 -9.94
CA PHE A 488 5.41 -15.40 -8.63
C PHE A 488 6.15 -14.07 -8.71
N TYR A 489 5.48 -13.02 -8.25
CA TYR A 489 6.05 -11.71 -7.99
C TYR A 489 6.11 -11.48 -6.49
N TYR A 490 7.20 -10.90 -6.04
CA TYR A 490 7.40 -10.59 -4.63
C TYR A 490 8.41 -9.47 -4.51
N THR A 491 8.34 -8.74 -3.41
CA THR A 491 9.24 -7.63 -3.15
C THR A 491 10.70 -8.10 -2.95
N ASN A 492 11.69 -7.38 -3.48
CA ASN A 492 13.10 -7.74 -3.36
C ASN A 492 13.71 -7.34 -1.99
N VAL A 493 13.50 -8.17 -0.96
CA VAL A 493 14.01 -7.94 0.39
C VAL A 493 14.75 -9.16 0.91
N THR A 494 15.76 -8.94 1.75
CA THR A 494 16.38 -10.01 2.54
C THR A 494 15.31 -10.65 3.41
N ARG A 495 15.22 -11.97 3.43
CA ARG A 495 14.18 -12.72 4.15
C ARG A 495 14.79 -13.57 5.26
N GLN A 496 13.95 -13.93 6.22
CA GLN A 496 14.31 -14.82 7.32
C GLN A 496 14.73 -16.19 6.80
N ARG A 497 15.74 -16.75 7.45
CA ARG A 497 16.14 -18.16 7.32
C ARG A 497 16.15 -18.79 8.72
N GLY A 498 15.62 -20.00 8.83
CA GLY A 498 15.51 -20.70 10.11
C GLY A 498 14.57 -20.02 11.11
N ASN A 499 14.96 -19.98 12.39
CA ASN A 499 14.07 -19.65 13.51
C ASN A 499 14.31 -18.24 14.10
N MET A 500 14.77 -17.29 13.28
CA MET A 500 14.94 -15.90 13.71
C MET A 500 13.61 -15.31 14.19
N THR A 501 13.62 -14.51 15.26
CA THR A 501 12.41 -13.82 15.71
C THR A 501 12.04 -12.70 14.75
N MET A 502 10.75 -12.37 14.62
CA MET A 502 10.33 -11.28 13.74
C MET A 502 10.95 -9.94 14.14
N ALA A 503 11.11 -9.69 15.45
CA ALA A 503 11.74 -8.46 15.94
C ALA A 503 13.21 -8.33 15.50
N ASN A 504 13.99 -9.41 15.60
CA ASN A 504 15.39 -9.42 15.15
C ASN A 504 15.47 -9.25 13.63
N TYR A 505 14.56 -9.88 12.90
CA TYR A 505 14.48 -9.72 11.46
C TYR A 505 14.12 -8.29 11.04
N GLU A 506 13.07 -7.68 11.60
CA GLU A 506 12.71 -6.29 11.31
C GLU A 506 13.88 -5.35 11.65
N SER A 507 14.56 -5.58 12.77
CA SER A 507 15.74 -4.82 13.16
C SER A 507 16.87 -4.93 12.12
N SER A 508 17.14 -6.14 11.62
CA SER A 508 18.18 -6.39 10.63
C SER A 508 17.96 -5.70 9.27
N LEU A 509 16.70 -5.42 8.92
CA LEU A 509 16.35 -4.72 7.69
C LEU A 509 16.49 -3.19 7.80
N GLY A 510 16.49 -2.67 9.02
CA GLY A 510 16.31 -1.24 9.27
C GLY A 510 14.86 -0.78 9.16
N ARG A 511 14.59 0.42 9.70
CA ARG A 511 13.23 0.96 9.87
C ARG A 511 12.51 1.20 8.54
N GLU A 512 13.23 1.75 7.57
CA GLU A 512 12.71 2.06 6.24
C GLU A 512 12.24 0.80 5.51
N THR A 513 13.13 -0.16 5.30
CA THR A 513 12.83 -1.42 4.60
C THR A 513 11.73 -2.21 5.32
N SER A 514 11.78 -2.31 6.65
CA SER A 514 10.77 -3.01 7.46
C SER A 514 9.41 -2.29 7.51
N THR A 515 9.26 -1.12 6.89
CA THR A 515 8.00 -0.37 6.79
C THR A 515 7.52 -0.26 5.34
N ASN A 516 8.38 0.19 4.43
CA ASN A 516 8.08 0.34 3.00
C ASN A 516 7.55 -0.95 2.39
N TYR A 517 8.24 -2.07 2.62
CA TYR A 517 7.92 -3.36 2.01
C TYR A 517 6.58 -3.93 2.47
N PRO A 518 6.26 -3.95 3.78
CA PRO A 518 4.90 -4.24 4.22
C PRO A 518 3.85 -3.33 3.58
N ILE A 519 4.05 -2.01 3.53
CA ILE A 519 3.06 -1.09 2.95
C ILE A 519 2.81 -1.39 1.46
N VAL A 520 3.86 -1.61 0.67
CA VAL A 520 3.75 -2.05 -0.73
C VAL A 520 2.97 -3.36 -0.83
N ASN A 521 3.33 -4.37 -0.02
CA ASN A 521 2.63 -5.65 -0.01
C ASN A 521 1.16 -5.52 0.37
N PHE A 522 0.82 -4.61 1.29
CA PHE A 522 -0.55 -4.33 1.70
C PHE A 522 -1.37 -3.75 0.54
N LEU A 523 -0.85 -2.74 -0.13
CA LEU A 523 -1.53 -2.05 -1.24
C LEU A 523 -1.66 -2.96 -2.47
N MET A 524 -0.61 -3.71 -2.82
CA MET A 524 -0.67 -4.71 -3.88
C MET A 524 -1.72 -5.80 -3.59
N ALA A 525 -1.80 -6.27 -2.34
CA ALA A 525 -2.83 -7.24 -1.93
C ALA A 525 -4.24 -6.65 -1.98
N ALA A 526 -4.39 -5.37 -1.65
CA ALA A 526 -5.66 -4.65 -1.77
C ALA A 526 -6.07 -4.46 -3.25
N GLU A 527 -5.12 -4.33 -4.18
CA GLU A 527 -5.34 -4.15 -5.63
C GLU A 527 -5.53 -5.45 -6.41
N ALA A 528 -5.06 -6.59 -5.90
CA ALA A 528 -5.21 -7.92 -6.49
C ALA A 528 -6.68 -8.37 -6.63
N ASP A 529 -6.98 -9.23 -7.58
CA ASP A 529 -8.34 -9.73 -7.86
C ASP A 529 -8.79 -10.74 -6.81
N PHE A 530 -7.90 -11.63 -6.36
CA PHE A 530 -8.19 -12.66 -5.33
C PHE A 530 -7.19 -12.56 -4.17
N PHE A 531 -7.56 -13.14 -3.02
CA PHE A 531 -6.70 -13.15 -1.84
C PHE A 531 -6.75 -14.48 -1.08
N ILE A 532 -5.56 -15.01 -0.78
CA ILE A 532 -5.33 -16.17 0.09
C ILE A 532 -4.41 -15.76 1.24
N GLY A 533 -4.71 -16.22 2.45
CA GLY A 533 -4.02 -15.81 3.66
C GLY A 533 -4.41 -16.59 4.90
N ALA A 534 -3.85 -16.20 6.04
CA ALA A 534 -4.17 -16.77 7.35
C ALA A 534 -5.07 -15.82 8.14
N LEU A 535 -6.30 -16.22 8.48
CA LEU A 535 -7.23 -15.42 9.28
C LEU A 535 -6.67 -15.06 10.66
N GLY A 536 -5.84 -15.94 11.26
CA GLY A 536 -5.16 -15.63 12.52
C GLY A 536 -4.16 -14.46 12.43
N SER A 537 -3.84 -13.99 11.22
CA SER A 537 -2.99 -12.82 11.05
C SER A 537 -3.80 -11.54 11.00
N THR A 538 -3.59 -10.66 12.00
CA THR A 538 -4.08 -9.26 11.97
C THR A 538 -3.78 -8.58 10.63
N TRP A 539 -2.64 -8.90 10.01
CA TRP A 539 -2.28 -8.35 8.69
C TRP A 539 -3.25 -8.77 7.59
N CYS A 540 -3.55 -10.06 7.46
CA CYS A 540 -4.51 -10.55 6.47
C CYS A 540 -5.91 -10.00 6.73
N PHE A 541 -6.28 -9.85 8.00
CA PHE A 541 -7.56 -9.27 8.38
C PHE A 541 -7.70 -7.81 7.93
N LEU A 542 -6.64 -7.01 8.05
CA LEU A 542 -6.64 -5.61 7.59
C LEU A 542 -6.65 -5.54 6.05
N ILE A 543 -5.89 -6.40 5.36
CA ILE A 543 -5.91 -6.50 3.88
C ILE A 543 -7.32 -6.85 3.40
N ASP A 544 -7.93 -7.90 3.96
CA ASP A 544 -9.29 -8.31 3.62
C ASP A 544 -10.29 -7.20 3.89
N GLY A 545 -10.18 -6.50 5.03
CA GLY A 545 -11.00 -5.31 5.32
C GLY A 545 -10.83 -4.20 4.29
N MET A 546 -9.61 -3.93 3.85
CA MET A 546 -9.33 -2.97 2.78
C MET A 546 -10.00 -3.41 1.48
N ARG A 547 -9.84 -4.67 1.06
CA ARG A 547 -10.49 -5.22 -0.16
C ARG A 547 -12.01 -5.11 -0.11
N ASN A 548 -12.61 -5.49 1.02
CA ASN A 548 -14.06 -5.44 1.24
C ASN A 548 -14.65 -4.02 1.30
N THR A 549 -13.82 -2.99 1.46
CA THR A 549 -14.22 -1.57 1.38
C THR A 549 -13.73 -0.90 0.10
N GLY A 550 -13.24 -1.69 -0.86
CA GLY A 550 -12.77 -1.26 -2.17
C GLY A 550 -13.40 -2.03 -3.32
N GLY A 551 -14.64 -2.50 -3.16
CA GLY A 551 -15.41 -3.13 -4.23
C GLY A 551 -15.12 -4.62 -4.45
N LYS A 552 -14.49 -5.31 -3.50
CA LYS A 552 -14.04 -6.71 -3.66
C LYS A 552 -14.66 -7.69 -2.69
N VAL A 553 -15.84 -7.36 -2.14
CA VAL A 553 -16.55 -8.27 -1.23
C VAL A 553 -16.83 -9.62 -1.88
N MET A 554 -17.24 -9.60 -3.15
CA MET A 554 -17.59 -10.81 -3.89
C MET A 554 -16.39 -11.61 -4.42
N SER A 555 -15.18 -11.04 -4.38
CA SER A 555 -13.95 -11.79 -4.68
C SER A 555 -13.64 -12.83 -3.60
N GLY A 556 -14.20 -12.66 -2.40
CA GLY A 556 -14.04 -13.56 -1.27
C GLY A 556 -12.62 -13.58 -0.68
N TYR A 557 -12.50 -14.34 0.40
CA TYR A 557 -11.23 -14.61 1.08
C TYR A 557 -11.13 -16.10 1.40
N LEU A 558 -10.13 -16.77 0.81
CA LEU A 558 -9.80 -18.16 1.12
C LEU A 558 -8.72 -18.19 2.20
N SER A 559 -8.98 -18.90 3.30
CA SER A 559 -8.04 -18.98 4.40
C SER A 559 -7.62 -20.39 4.78
N VAL A 560 -6.34 -20.54 5.10
CA VAL A 560 -5.72 -21.81 5.52
C VAL A 560 -5.94 -22.13 6.99
N ASN A 561 -6.37 -21.17 7.81
CA ASN A 561 -6.57 -21.36 9.25
C ASN A 561 -7.74 -20.54 9.78
N LYS A 562 -8.22 -20.90 10.97
CA LYS A 562 -9.15 -20.10 11.76
C LYS A 562 -8.37 -19.10 12.62
N ASP A 563 -8.93 -17.90 12.80
CA ASP A 563 -8.51 -16.96 13.84
C ASP A 563 -8.99 -17.41 15.24
N ARG A 564 -8.43 -16.85 16.32
CA ARG A 564 -8.78 -17.09 17.73
C ARG A 564 -10.22 -16.72 18.11
N PHE A 565 -10.95 -16.04 17.23
CA PHE A 565 -12.32 -15.58 17.44
C PHE A 565 -13.37 -16.49 16.77
N TRP A 566 -12.95 -17.63 16.21
CA TRP A 566 -13.81 -18.65 15.60
C TRP A 566 -14.08 -19.82 16.52
#